data_AF-A0A0F2L5V5-F1
#
_entry.id   AF-A0A0F2L5V5-F1
#
_cell.length_a   1.000
_cell.length_b   1.000
_cell.length_c   1.000
_cell.angle_alpha   90.00
_cell.angle_beta   90.00
_cell.angle_gamma   90.00
#
_symmetry.space_group_name_H-M   'P 1'
#
loop_
_entity.id
_entity.type
_entity.pdbx_description
1 polymer ?
#
loop_
_entity_poly.entity_id
_entity_poly.type
_entity_poly.pdbx_seq_one_letter_code
_entity_poly.pdbx_strand_id
1 'polypeptide(L)'
;MGFIDLRTRISLRARCEAVEDEASAAIELKNVPWSGMRTRAVFSLYPLRCGEDWVEGALALKINFDPSWAMFDWAKIVRVIIAEYTGSYIKWLVERLGPVDA
;
A
#
# COMPACT_ATOMS: atom_id res chain seq x y z
N MET A 1 5.15 5.31 10.10
CA MET A 1 5.14 6.38 9.07
C MET A 1 4.26 5.93 7.91
N GLY A 2 3.48 6.82 7.30
CA GLY A 2 2.58 6.50 6.18
C GLY A 2 3.00 7.22 4.89
N PHE A 3 2.96 6.52 3.77
CA PHE A 3 3.30 7.03 2.45
C PHE A 3 2.15 6.76 1.49
N ILE A 4 1.80 7.76 0.68
CA ILE A 4 0.72 7.67 -0.31
C ILE A 4 1.32 7.95 -1.69
N ASP A 5 1.15 7.02 -2.62
CA ASP A 5 1.50 7.20 -4.02
C ASP A 5 0.29 7.59 -4.84
N LEU A 6 0.13 8.90 -5.07
CA LEU A 6 -0.98 9.47 -5.84
C LEU A 6 -0.95 9.15 -7.33
N ARG A 7 0.15 8.56 -7.84
CA ARG A 7 0.31 8.19 -9.26
C ARG A 7 -0.34 6.84 -9.54
N THR A 8 -0.22 5.92 -8.59
CA THR A 8 -0.84 4.59 -8.69
C THR A 8 -2.26 4.66 -8.15
N ARG A 9 -3.22 4.75 -9.07
CA ARG A 9 -4.66 4.79 -8.75
C ARG A 9 -5.35 3.53 -9.23
N ILE A 10 -6.29 3.05 -8.42
CA ILE A 10 -6.99 1.79 -8.66
C ILE A 10 -8.46 1.99 -8.31
N SER A 11 -9.34 1.54 -9.19
CA SER A 11 -10.77 1.50 -8.95
C SER A 11 -11.21 0.07 -8.64
N LEU A 12 -11.84 -0.13 -7.48
CA LEU A 12 -12.30 -1.43 -6.98
C LEU A 12 -13.78 -1.40 -6.61
N ARG A 13 -14.43 -2.56 -6.67
CA ARG A 13 -15.81 -2.74 -6.18
C ARG A 13 -15.77 -2.92 -4.66
N ALA A 14 -15.71 -1.81 -3.94
CA ALA A 14 -15.70 -1.79 -2.48
C ALA A 14 -16.39 -0.53 -1.96
N ARG A 15 -16.88 -0.62 -0.72
CA ARG A 15 -17.46 0.53 -0.02
C ARG A 15 -16.35 1.41 0.55
N CYS A 16 -16.53 2.72 0.40
CA CYS A 16 -15.56 3.73 0.85
C CYS A 16 -15.14 3.56 2.32
N GLU A 17 -16.10 3.27 3.20
CA GLU A 17 -15.89 3.17 4.65
C GLU A 17 -15.03 1.97 5.05
N ALA A 18 -14.99 0.93 4.22
CA ALA A 18 -14.29 -0.32 4.52
C ALA A 18 -13.03 -0.54 3.67
N VAL A 19 -12.81 0.27 2.62
CA VAL A 19 -11.73 0.00 1.64
C VAL A 19 -10.35 -0.04 2.28
N GLU A 20 -10.07 0.82 3.26
CA GLU A 20 -8.74 0.89 3.85
C GLU A 20 -8.40 -0.40 4.60
N ASP A 21 -9.38 -0.98 5.29
CA ASP A 21 -9.25 -2.23 6.02
C ASP A 21 -9.32 -3.45 5.08
N GLU A 22 -10.25 -3.46 4.13
CA GLU A 22 -10.43 -4.57 3.19
C GLU A 22 -9.27 -4.73 2.19
N ALA A 23 -8.65 -3.60 1.82
CA ALA A 23 -7.47 -3.55 0.98
C ALA A 23 -6.17 -3.74 1.77
N SER A 24 -6.21 -3.84 3.10
CA SER A 24 -4.99 -3.96 3.91
C SER A 24 -4.30 -5.32 3.74
N ALA A 25 -3.04 -5.28 3.30
CA ALA A 25 -2.17 -6.45 3.16
C ALA A 25 -0.86 -6.24 3.93
N ALA A 26 -0.68 -7.03 4.99
CA ALA A 26 0.55 -7.02 5.78
C ALA A 26 1.66 -7.79 5.06
N ILE A 27 2.87 -7.23 5.07
CA ILE A 27 4.07 -7.84 4.51
C ILE A 27 5.26 -7.71 5.46
N GLU A 28 6.16 -8.69 5.40
CA GLU A 28 7.46 -8.63 6.07
C GLU A 28 8.55 -8.44 5.02
N LEU A 29 9.18 -7.26 5.05
CA LEU A 29 10.28 -6.89 4.17
C LEU A 29 11.60 -7.37 4.79
N LYS A 30 12.33 -8.22 4.07
CA LYS A 30 13.65 -8.70 4.47
C LYS A 30 14.73 -7.80 3.91
N ASN A 31 15.79 -7.59 4.69
CA ASN A 31 16.92 -6.73 4.35
C ASN A 31 16.54 -5.25 4.12
N VAL A 32 15.49 -4.78 4.81
CA VAL A 32 15.02 -3.40 4.78
C VAL A 32 15.07 -2.82 6.19
N PRO A 33 15.69 -1.64 6.43
CA PRO A 33 16.36 -0.79 5.45
C PRO A 33 17.79 -1.25 5.08
N TRP A 34 18.33 -2.24 5.80
CA TRP A 34 19.69 -2.76 5.61
C TRP A 34 19.73 -4.28 5.67
N SER A 35 20.81 -4.88 5.19
CA SER A 35 21.04 -6.33 5.24
C SER A 35 20.90 -6.90 6.65
N GLY A 36 20.17 -8.01 6.78
CA GLY A 36 19.88 -8.68 8.05
C GLY A 36 18.69 -8.09 8.83
N MET A 37 18.17 -6.93 8.44
CA MET A 37 17.05 -6.29 9.11
C MET A 37 15.70 -6.76 8.56
N ARG A 38 14.66 -6.67 9.37
CA ARG A 38 13.28 -6.98 8.96
C ARG A 38 12.37 -5.82 9.33
N THR A 39 11.53 -5.44 8.38
CA THR A 39 10.59 -4.33 8.55
C THR A 39 9.18 -4.82 8.22
N ARG A 40 8.24 -4.57 9.13
CA ARG A 40 6.81 -4.84 8.87
C ARG A 40 6.20 -3.63 8.18
N ALA A 41 5.45 -3.91 7.12
CA ALA A 41 4.70 -2.89 6.40
C ALA A 41 3.30 -3.39 6.09
N VAL A 42 2.40 -2.45 5.82
CA VAL A 42 1.03 -2.71 5.40
C VAL A 42 0.79 -1.91 4.13
N PHE A 43 0.53 -2.61 3.04
CA PHE A 43 -0.07 -2.01 1.87
C PHE A 43 -1.57 -1.83 2.10
N SER A 44 -2.14 -0.72 1.64
CA SER A 44 -3.56 -0.39 1.74
C SER A 44 -3.95 0.53 0.58
N LEU A 45 -5.23 0.91 0.51
CA LEU A 45 -5.69 1.97 -0.38
C LEU A 45 -6.18 3.16 0.43
N TYR A 46 -5.66 4.34 0.09
CA TYR A 46 -6.19 5.59 0.58
C TYR A 46 -7.32 6.05 -0.36
N PRO A 47 -8.57 6.21 0.13
CA PRO A 47 -9.70 6.58 -0.71
C PRO A 47 -9.51 8.00 -1.27
N LEU A 48 -9.66 8.14 -2.60
CA LEU A 48 -9.64 9.44 -3.28
C LEU A 48 -11.05 9.86 -3.72
N ARG A 49 -11.82 8.92 -4.26
CA ARG A 49 -13.21 9.13 -4.71
C ARG A 49 -14.04 7.91 -4.40
N CYS A 50 -15.28 8.14 -4.03
CA CYS A 50 -16.19 7.10 -3.61
C CYS A 50 -17.53 7.23 -4.34
N GLY A 51 -18.05 6.11 -4.83
CA GLY A 51 -19.42 5.94 -5.26
C GLY A 51 -20.17 5.00 -4.31
N GLU A 52 -21.37 4.60 -4.71
CA GLU A 52 -22.25 3.75 -3.89
C GLU A 52 -21.64 2.36 -3.64
N ASP A 53 -21.06 1.74 -4.69
CA ASP A 53 -20.43 0.41 -4.63
C ASP A 53 -19.04 0.36 -5.30
N TRP A 54 -18.38 1.51 -5.40
CA TRP A 54 -17.01 1.58 -5.93
C TRP A 54 -16.18 2.64 -5.24
N VAL A 55 -14.86 2.45 -5.31
CA VAL A 55 -13.87 3.39 -4.77
C VAL A 55 -12.67 3.49 -5.69
N GLU A 56 -12.25 4.71 -6.00
CA GLU A 56 -10.93 5.02 -6.56
C GLU A 56 -10.01 5.33 -5.39
N GLY A 57 -8.97 4.52 -5.22
CA GLY A 57 -7.96 4.67 -4.17
C GLY A 57 -6.57 4.91 -4.73
N ALA A 58 -5.76 5.65 -3.99
CA ALA A 58 -4.31 5.71 -4.19
C ALA A 58 -3.63 4.61 -3.38
N LEU A 59 -2.55 4.04 -3.91
CA LEU A 59 -1.72 3.11 -3.17
C LEU A 59 -1.16 3.78 -1.91
N ALA A 60 -1.30 3.12 -0.76
CA ALA A 60 -0.72 3.55 0.50
C ALA A 60 0.16 2.46 1.10
N LEU A 61 1.29 2.87 1.67
CA LEU A 61 2.22 2.01 2.40
C LEU A 61 2.45 2.58 3.80
N LYS A 62 2.07 1.82 4.82
CA LYS A 62 2.35 2.12 6.22
C LYS A 62 3.53 1.27 6.67
N ILE A 63 4.60 1.91 7.14
CA ILE A 63 5.79 1.22 7.65
C ILE A 63 5.91 1.49 9.14
N ASN A 64 6.14 0.42 9.91
CA ASN A 64 6.56 0.51 11.30
C ASN A 64 8.07 0.27 11.38
N PHE A 65 8.81 1.26 11.86
CA PHE A 65 10.26 1.17 12.02
C PHE A 65 10.67 1.73 13.38
N ASP A 66 11.78 1.22 13.92
CA ASP A 66 12.34 1.68 15.18
C ASP A 66 12.86 3.13 15.04
N PRO A 67 12.56 4.05 15.97
CA PRO A 67 13.03 5.44 15.87
C PRO A 67 14.54 5.59 15.69
N SER A 68 15.36 4.65 16.17
CA SER A 68 16.81 4.63 15.92
C SER A 68 17.18 4.53 14.44
N TRP A 69 16.24 4.12 13.59
CA TRP A 69 16.41 4.00 12.13
C TRP A 69 15.95 5.26 11.39
N ALA A 70 15.61 6.35 12.09
CA ALA A 70 15.20 7.60 11.45
C ALA A 70 16.28 8.22 10.55
N MET A 71 17.55 7.82 10.73
CA MET A 71 18.69 8.26 9.91
C MET A 71 18.66 7.76 8.46
N PHE A 72 17.88 6.72 8.13
CA PHE A 72 17.77 6.22 6.76
C PHE A 72 16.84 7.09 5.92
N ASP A 73 17.11 7.15 4.61
CA ASP A 73 16.22 7.81 3.65
C ASP A 73 15.00 6.93 3.35
N TRP A 74 14.04 6.95 4.27
CA TRP A 74 12.81 6.18 4.16
C TRP A 74 11.98 6.56 2.94
N ALA A 75 12.06 7.80 2.46
CA ALA A 75 11.35 8.21 1.25
C ALA A 75 11.90 7.48 0.02
N LYS A 76 13.22 7.37 -0.11
CA LYS A 76 13.86 6.59 -1.19
C LYS A 76 13.58 5.09 -1.05
N ILE A 77 13.68 4.56 0.16
CA ILE A 77 13.41 3.13 0.44
C ILE A 77 11.97 2.77 0.07
N VAL A 78 11.00 3.58 0.47
CA VAL A 78 9.58 3.39 0.14
C VAL A 78 9.33 3.40 -1.35
N ARG A 79 9.98 4.30 -2.11
CA ARG A 79 9.85 4.30 -3.57
C ARG A 79 10.29 2.99 -4.20
N VAL A 80 11.36 2.39 -3.68
CA VAL A 80 11.83 1.06 -4.13
C VAL A 80 10.83 -0.03 -3.74
N ILE A 81 10.35 -0.05 -2.50
CA ILE A 81 9.35 -1.02 -2.04
C ILE A 81 8.07 -0.92 -2.88
N ILE A 82 7.58 0.28 -3.13
CA ILE A 82 6.40 0.50 -3.98
C ILE A 82 6.70 -0.04 -5.39
N ALA A 83 7.82 0.33 -6.01
CA ALA A 83 8.15 -0.13 -7.36
C ALA A 83 8.22 -1.68 -7.48
N GLU A 84 8.73 -2.36 -6.46
CA GLU A 84 8.92 -3.81 -6.46
C GLU A 84 7.62 -4.58 -6.15
N TYR A 85 6.82 -4.13 -5.18
CA TYR A 85 5.69 -4.90 -4.65
C TYR A 85 4.32 -4.48 -5.20
N THR A 86 4.22 -3.31 -5.84
CA THR A 86 2.93 -2.79 -6.33
C THR A 86 2.24 -3.77 -7.26
N GLY A 87 2.93 -4.34 -8.25
CA GLY A 87 2.29 -5.26 -9.21
C GLY A 87 1.60 -6.45 -8.54
N SER A 88 2.28 -7.10 -7.59
CA SER A 88 1.73 -8.22 -6.83
C SER A 88 0.58 -7.80 -5.93
N TYR A 89 0.69 -6.65 -5.28
CA TYR A 89 -0.37 -6.12 -4.42
C TYR A 89 -1.63 -5.73 -5.19
N ILE A 90 -1.49 -5.06 -6.34
CA ILE A 90 -2.63 -4.73 -7.23
C ILE A 90 -3.31 -6.00 -7.71
N LYS A 91 -2.54 -6.99 -8.14
CA LYS A 91 -3.09 -8.28 -8.57
C LYS A 91 -3.92 -8.91 -7.45
N TRP A 92 -3.38 -8.97 -6.23
CA TRP A 92 -4.09 -9.48 -5.06
C TRP A 92 -5.37 -8.69 -4.75
N LEU A 93 -5.33 -7.36 -4.85
CA LEU A 93 -6.51 -6.50 -4.64
C LEU A 93 -7.62 -6.79 -5.65
N VAL A 94 -7.27 -6.88 -6.93
CA VAL A 94 -8.23 -7.13 -8.00
C VAL A 94 -8.85 -8.53 -7.86
N GLU A 95 -8.06 -9.53 -7.49
CA GLU A 95 -8.55 -10.89 -7.20
C GLU A 95 -9.50 -10.93 -6.00
N ARG A 96 -9.29 -10.06 -5.00
CA ARG A 96 -10.07 -10.03 -3.75
C ARG A 96 -11.36 -9.21 -3.84
N LEU A 97 -11.29 -8.01 -4.41
CA LEU A 97 -12.39 -7.03 -4.40
C LEU A 97 -13.04 -6.86 -5.78
N GLY A 98 -12.44 -7.41 -6.83
CA GLY A 98 -12.91 -7.26 -8.20
C GLY A 98 -12.60 -5.89 -8.80
N PRO A 99 -12.32 -5.81 -10.11
CA PRO A 99 -12.13 -4.54 -10.78
C PRO A 99 -13.47 -3.81 -10.93
N VAL A 100 -13.42 -2.48 -10.97
CA VAL A 100 -14.48 -1.70 -11.61
C VAL A 100 -14.19 -1.74 -13.10
N ASP A 101 -15.04 -2.42 -13.87
CA ASP A 101 -14.96 -2.35 -15.32
C ASP A 101 -15.19 -0.88 -15.73
N ALA A 102 -14.24 -0.32 -16.47
CA ALA A 102 -14.37 1.01 -17.06
C ALA A 102 -15.38 0.98 -18.22
#